data_AF-A0A8M1KUX4-F1
#
_entry.id   AF-A0A8M1KUX4-F1
#
_cell.length_a   1.000
_cell.length_b   1.000
_cell.length_c   1.000
_cell.angle_alpha   90.00
_cell.angle_beta   90.00
_cell.angle_gamma   90.00
#
_symmetry.space_group_name_H-M   'P 1'
#
loop_
_entity.id
_entity.type
_entity.pdbx_description
1 polymer ?
#
loop_
_entity_poly.entity_id
_entity_poly.type
_entity_poly.pdbx_seq_one_letter_code
_entity_poly.pdbx_strand_id
1 'polypeptide(L)'
;MLEGLCPLRRFFLARVLRPPEQVVVLLCGVPSLAPFLEQVPLQGDPYLQISSEQEAHEYTATVADIVRKGAQATPMEPVSRRASGPEVRLEKKLSAGAVAAVKARLLVVPSRVPCEGPGEVYLLLQEPLSSSEAEVEFTAGKHRVRVPSTSWSENTLSVNAPDLPAGSVSVTLYCGGVVKGKAHLQYFSTMGEVARLLTNAAHPVDFMCQVF
;
A
#
# COMPACT_ATOMS: atom_id res chain seq x y z
N MET A 1 6.14 9.06 13.69
CA MET A 1 6.68 7.82 13.08
C MET A 1 7.82 7.19 13.88
N LEU A 2 8.65 7.99 14.56
CA LEU A 2 9.77 7.50 15.39
C LEU A 2 9.32 7.03 16.79
N GLU A 3 8.30 7.66 17.36
CA GLU A 3 7.74 7.24 18.64
C GLU A 3 7.01 5.90 18.53
N GLY A 4 7.31 4.97 19.45
CA GLY A 4 6.66 3.65 19.53
C GLY A 4 7.30 2.52 18.70
N LEU A 5 8.49 2.73 18.11
CA LEU A 5 9.24 1.64 17.48
C LEU A 5 9.79 0.67 18.54
N CYS A 6 9.16 -0.49 18.71
CA CYS A 6 9.69 -1.55 19.56
C CYS A 6 10.99 -2.17 18.96
N PRO A 7 11.82 -2.85 19.78
CA PRO A 7 13.08 -3.42 19.30
C PRO A 7 12.94 -4.30 18.04
N LEU A 8 11.90 -5.14 17.98
CA LEU A 8 11.66 -6.02 16.82
C LEU A 8 11.45 -5.23 15.52
N ARG A 9 10.71 -4.11 15.57
CA ARG A 9 10.48 -3.25 14.40
C ARG A 9 11.76 -2.54 13.98
N ARG A 10 12.59 -2.11 14.92
CA ARG A 10 13.90 -1.49 14.64
C ARG A 10 14.82 -2.45 13.89
N PHE A 11 14.92 -3.70 14.36
CA PHE A 11 15.71 -4.74 13.67
C PHE A 11 15.17 -5.06 12.27
N PHE A 12 13.84 -5.13 12.12
CA PHE A 12 13.22 -5.37 10.82
C PHE A 12 13.54 -4.23 9.84
N LEU A 13 13.37 -2.97 10.26
CA LEU A 13 13.72 -1.80 9.45
C LEU A 13 15.20 -1.79 9.07
N ALA A 14 16.09 -2.17 9.99
CA ALA A 14 17.52 -2.26 9.69
C ALA A 14 17.85 -3.27 8.58
N ARG A 15 17.00 -4.29 8.39
CA ARG A 15 17.15 -5.27 7.32
C ARG A 15 16.52 -4.82 6.01
N VAL A 16 15.37 -4.14 6.07
CA VAL A 16 14.63 -3.70 4.86
C VAL A 16 15.25 -2.47 4.22
N LEU A 17 15.80 -1.55 5.02
CA LEU A 17 16.38 -0.30 4.53
C LEU A 17 17.83 -0.45 4.06
N ARG A 18 18.15 -1.59 3.43
CA ARG A 18 19.45 -1.84 2.82
C ARG A 18 19.27 -2.35 1.39
N PRO A 19 20.18 -1.98 0.46
CA PRO A 19 21.36 -1.13 0.67
C PRO A 19 21.01 0.38 0.65
N PRO A 20 21.79 1.27 1.29
CA PRO A 20 21.43 2.69 1.47
C PRO A 20 21.30 3.46 0.16
N GLU A 21 22.02 3.05 -0.89
CA GLU A 21 21.98 3.64 -2.23
C GLU A 21 20.65 3.37 -2.94
N GLN A 22 19.85 2.42 -2.44
CA GLN A 22 18.52 2.08 -2.98
C GLN A 22 17.37 2.61 -2.13
N VAL A 23 17.67 3.45 -1.14
CA VAL A 23 16.67 3.97 -0.20
C VAL A 23 16.67 5.49 -0.23
N VAL A 24 15.50 6.06 -0.49
CA VAL A 24 15.23 7.49 -0.35
C VAL A 24 14.56 7.75 0.98
N VAL A 25 14.98 8.81 1.67
CA VAL A 25 14.33 9.31 2.87
C VAL A 25 13.75 10.69 2.62
N LEU A 26 12.44 10.83 2.77
CA LEU A 26 11.76 12.12 2.78
C LEU A 26 11.72 12.69 4.20
N LEU A 27 12.30 13.86 4.38
CA LEU A 27 12.27 14.62 5.62
C LEU A 27 10.94 15.40 5.68
N CYS A 28 10.00 14.91 6.48
CA CYS A 28 8.70 15.55 6.70
C CYS A 28 8.68 16.25 8.07
N GLY A 29 8.91 17.56 8.10
CA GLY A 29 8.85 18.33 9.35
C GLY A 29 9.93 17.98 10.37
N VAL A 30 11.05 17.38 9.92
CA VAL A 30 12.23 17.09 10.75
C VAL A 30 13.47 17.63 10.06
N PRO A 31 14.44 18.16 10.83
CA PRO A 31 15.62 18.82 10.25
C PRO A 31 16.65 17.84 9.70
N SER A 32 16.65 16.57 10.13
CA SER A 32 17.60 15.56 9.66
C SER A 32 17.14 14.13 9.96
N LEU A 33 17.82 13.16 9.35
CA LEU A 33 17.64 11.73 9.60
C LEU A 33 18.25 11.24 10.93
N ALA A 34 19.07 12.05 11.60
CA ALA A 34 19.83 11.62 12.79
C ALA A 34 18.97 10.98 13.89
N PRO A 35 17.80 11.52 14.27
CA PRO A 35 16.95 10.91 15.32
C PRO A 35 16.44 9.50 14.98
N PHE A 36 16.35 9.16 13.69
CA PHE A 36 15.99 7.82 13.24
C PHE A 36 17.19 6.86 13.30
N LEU A 37 18.37 7.32 12.90
CA LEU A 37 19.60 6.52 12.92
C LEU A 37 20.02 6.13 14.35
N GLU A 38 19.71 6.97 15.33
CA GLU A 38 19.91 6.63 16.75
C GLU A 38 19.04 5.44 17.21
N GLN A 39 17.88 5.23 16.58
CA GLN A 39 16.93 4.18 16.97
C GLN A 39 17.04 2.93 16.11
N VAL A 40 17.45 3.06 14.85
CA VAL A 40 17.56 1.95 13.89
C VAL A 40 19.02 1.76 13.51
N PRO A 41 19.63 0.59 13.80
CA PRO A 41 21.06 0.35 13.59
C PRO A 41 21.39 0.13 12.11
N LEU A 42 21.35 1.23 11.35
CA LEU A 42 21.77 1.30 9.97
C LEU A 42 23.29 1.53 9.94
N GLN A 43 23.98 0.81 9.07
CA GLN A 43 25.44 0.84 8.94
C GLN A 43 25.73 1.12 7.47
N GLY A 44 26.55 2.13 7.17
CA GLY A 44 26.93 2.49 5.79
C GLY A 44 26.92 3.99 5.49
N ASP A 45 27.10 4.30 4.20
CA ASP A 45 27.06 5.64 3.60
C ASP A 45 25.72 6.37 3.81
N PRO A 46 25.68 7.71 3.71
CA PRO A 46 24.47 8.47 3.97
C PRO A 46 23.34 8.10 2.99
N TYR A 47 22.15 7.87 3.54
CA TYR A 47 20.93 7.72 2.76
C TYR A 47 20.66 8.96 1.91
N LEU A 48 20.15 8.75 0.70
CA LEU A 48 19.69 9.84 -0.14
C LEU A 48 18.48 10.50 0.52
N GLN A 49 18.57 11.80 0.76
CA GLN A 49 17.55 12.58 1.47
C GLN A 49 16.88 13.57 0.51
N ILE A 50 15.57 13.69 0.65
CA ILE A 50 14.74 14.71 -0.02
C ILE A 50 13.93 15.47 1.04
N SER A 51 13.66 16.75 0.79
CA SER A 51 12.89 17.65 1.67
C SER A 51 11.46 17.79 1.17
N SER A 52 10.50 18.03 2.07
CA SER A 52 9.13 18.39 1.71
C SER A 52 9.01 19.69 0.90
N GLU A 53 10.05 20.53 0.93
CA GLU A 53 10.10 21.82 0.22
C GLU A 53 10.55 21.69 -1.24
N GLN A 54 10.90 20.48 -1.71
CA GLN A 54 11.32 20.26 -3.09
C GLN A 54 10.13 20.15 -4.05
N GLU A 55 10.38 20.44 -5.32
CA GLU A 55 9.37 20.38 -6.36
C GLU A 55 9.02 18.93 -6.75
N ALA A 56 7.80 18.72 -7.24
CA ALA A 56 7.30 17.37 -7.57
C ALA A 56 8.18 16.59 -8.55
N HIS A 57 8.80 17.29 -9.51
CA HIS A 57 9.69 16.68 -10.49
C HIS A 57 10.97 16.14 -9.87
N GLU A 58 11.46 16.74 -8.77
CA GLU A 58 12.65 16.27 -8.06
C GLU A 58 12.37 14.92 -7.38
N TYR A 59 11.20 14.76 -6.75
CA TYR A 59 10.80 13.47 -6.16
C TYR A 59 10.79 12.34 -7.20
N THR A 60 10.17 12.61 -8.35
CA THR A 60 10.07 11.62 -9.42
C THR A 60 11.43 11.29 -10.02
N ALA A 61 12.30 12.27 -10.23
CA ALA A 61 13.65 12.07 -10.73
C ALA A 61 14.50 11.24 -9.77
N THR A 62 14.45 11.54 -8.47
CA THR A 62 15.19 10.82 -7.44
C THR A 62 14.79 9.34 -7.35
N VAL A 63 13.48 9.05 -7.35
CA VAL A 63 12.99 7.67 -7.32
C VAL A 63 13.35 6.93 -8.60
N ALA A 64 13.22 7.56 -9.77
CA ALA A 64 13.55 6.96 -11.05
C ALA A 64 15.04 6.61 -11.16
N ASP A 65 15.93 7.47 -10.63
CA ASP A 65 17.38 7.22 -10.62
C ASP A 65 17.74 6.00 -9.77
N ILE A 66 17.14 5.86 -8.58
CA ILE A 66 17.37 4.70 -7.72
C ILE A 66 16.88 3.39 -8.34
N VAL A 67 15.68 3.39 -8.93
CA VAL A 67 15.15 2.21 -9.61
C VAL A 67 16.07 1.80 -10.76
N ARG A 68 16.58 2.76 -11.53
CA ARG A 68 17.51 2.51 -12.64
C ARG A 68 18.85 1.95 -12.16
N LYS A 69 19.43 2.53 -11.10
CA LYS A 69 20.68 2.06 -10.49
C LYS A 69 20.54 0.65 -9.92
N GLY A 70 19.40 0.35 -9.28
CA GLY A 70 19.09 -0.98 -8.76
C GLY A 70 18.98 -2.06 -9.84
N ALA A 71 18.49 -1.71 -11.03
CA ALA A 71 18.40 -2.63 -12.17
C ALA A 71 19.77 -2.96 -12.81
N GLN A 72 20.80 -2.13 -12.59
CA GLN A 72 22.15 -2.32 -13.15
C GLN A 72 23.10 -3.08 -12.22
N ALA A 73 22.74 -3.30 -10.95
CA ALA A 73 23.48 -4.19 -10.06
C ALA A 73 23.20 -5.65 -10.46
N THR A 74 24.25 -6.41 -10.78
CA THR A 74 24.16 -7.81 -11.26
C THR A 74 23.37 -8.72 -10.29
N PRO A 75 22.63 -9.73 -10.79
CA PRO A 75 21.93 -10.67 -9.92
C PRO A 75 22.95 -11.48 -9.12
N MET A 76 22.89 -11.41 -7.77
CA MET A 76 23.59 -12.38 -6.94
C MET A 76 23.02 -13.77 -7.24
N GLU A 77 23.92 -14.67 -7.63
CA GLU A 77 23.71 -16.10 -7.86
C GLU A 77 22.79 -16.75 -6.79
N PRO A 78 21.89 -17.68 -7.19
CA PRO A 78 21.03 -18.38 -6.26
C PRO A 78 21.88 -19.32 -5.38
N VAL A 79 21.90 -19.06 -4.08
CA VAL A 79 22.46 -19.97 -3.08
C VAL A 79 21.74 -21.32 -3.19
N SER A 80 22.48 -22.30 -3.72
CA SER A 80 22.13 -23.72 -3.76
C SER A 80 21.69 -24.20 -2.38
N ARG A 81 20.40 -24.51 -2.24
CA ARG A 81 19.87 -25.25 -1.08
C ARG A 81 20.30 -26.71 -1.23
N ARG A 82 21.34 -27.12 -0.51
CA ARG A 82 21.59 -28.54 -0.25
C ARG A 82 20.47 -29.09 0.62
N ALA A 83 19.75 -30.05 0.06
CA ALA A 83 18.81 -30.91 0.76
C ALA A 83 19.56 -31.89 1.68
N SER A 84 19.05 -32.09 2.89
CA SER A 84 19.22 -33.31 3.68
C SER A 84 18.23 -33.34 4.86
N GLY A 85 17.39 -34.38 4.91
CA GLY A 85 16.63 -34.80 6.10
C GLY A 85 15.11 -34.89 5.91
N PRO A 86 14.42 -35.91 6.45
CA PRO A 86 13.61 -36.82 5.63
C PRO A 86 12.10 -36.58 5.65
N GLU A 87 11.48 -37.15 4.63
CA GLU A 87 10.05 -37.29 4.40
C GLU A 87 9.27 -37.81 5.62
N VAL A 88 8.14 -37.16 5.92
CA VAL A 88 7.00 -37.85 6.53
C VAL A 88 5.82 -37.75 5.56
N ARG A 89 5.63 -38.88 4.89
CA ARG A 89 4.51 -39.26 4.05
C ARG A 89 3.23 -39.26 4.89
N LEU A 90 2.27 -38.39 4.55
CA LEU A 90 0.87 -38.64 4.89
C LEU A 90 0.04 -38.52 3.61
N GLU A 91 -0.23 -39.68 3.04
CA GLU A 91 -1.13 -39.85 1.91
C GLU A 91 -2.54 -39.44 2.33
N LYS A 92 -3.16 -38.49 1.61
CA LYS A 92 -4.62 -38.41 1.53
C LYS A 92 -5.03 -38.26 0.07
N LYS A 93 -5.58 -39.36 -0.44
CA LYS A 93 -6.13 -39.53 -1.79
C LYS A 93 -7.45 -38.76 -1.99
N LEU A 94 -7.61 -38.27 -3.22
CA LEU A 94 -8.85 -37.91 -3.95
C LEU A 94 -9.55 -36.62 -3.48
N SER A 95 -10.02 -35.72 -4.34
CA SER A 95 -10.68 -35.91 -5.63
C SER A 95 -10.43 -34.75 -6.62
N ALA A 96 -10.57 -35.06 -7.90
CA ALA A 96 -10.60 -34.12 -9.01
C ALA A 96 -11.70 -33.05 -8.85
N GLY A 97 -11.45 -31.85 -9.39
CA GLY A 97 -12.48 -30.86 -9.67
C GLY A 97 -12.43 -29.59 -8.82
N ALA A 98 -11.43 -28.75 -9.04
CA ALA A 98 -11.59 -27.29 -8.99
C ALA A 98 -10.34 -26.68 -9.62
N VAL A 99 -10.51 -26.06 -10.80
CA VAL A 99 -9.52 -25.11 -11.30
C VAL A 99 -9.49 -24.02 -10.24
N ALA A 100 -8.44 -24.01 -9.40
CA ALA A 100 -8.26 -23.00 -8.38
C ALA A 100 -8.06 -21.68 -9.10
N ALA A 101 -9.15 -20.92 -9.28
CA ALA A 101 -9.09 -19.55 -9.73
C ALA A 101 -8.15 -18.82 -8.76
N VAL A 102 -6.96 -18.47 -9.26
CA VAL A 102 -6.00 -17.65 -8.54
C VAL A 102 -6.76 -16.39 -8.16
N LYS A 103 -7.08 -16.25 -6.87
CA LYS A 103 -7.85 -15.14 -6.35
C LYS A 103 -6.92 -13.93 -6.43
N ALA A 104 -7.02 -13.14 -7.49
CA ALA A 104 -6.18 -11.96 -7.67
C ALA A 104 -6.33 -11.07 -6.42
N ARG A 105 -5.20 -10.69 -5.81
CA ARG A 105 -5.22 -9.73 -4.70
C ARG A 105 -5.49 -8.36 -5.30
N LEU A 106 -6.60 -7.77 -4.86
CA LEU A 106 -7.02 -6.43 -5.23
C LEU A 106 -6.81 -5.52 -4.02
N LEU A 107 -6.09 -4.42 -4.22
CA LEU A 107 -5.95 -3.36 -3.21
C LEU A 107 -6.65 -2.10 -3.73
N VAL A 108 -7.23 -1.33 -2.81
CA VAL A 108 -7.87 -0.06 -3.13
C VAL A 108 -7.18 1.04 -2.34
N VAL A 109 -6.78 2.11 -3.03
CA VAL A 109 -6.16 3.30 -2.44
C VAL A 109 -6.85 4.57 -2.91
N PRO A 110 -7.13 5.55 -2.03
CA PRO A 110 -6.98 5.47 -0.58
C PRO A 110 -7.90 4.39 0.04
N SER A 111 -7.56 3.93 1.24
CA SER A 111 -8.37 2.92 1.97
C SER A 111 -9.62 3.51 2.62
N ARG A 112 -9.75 4.84 2.62
CA ARG A 112 -10.87 5.58 3.21
C ARG A 112 -11.18 6.83 2.36
N VAL A 113 -12.45 7.16 2.22
CA VAL A 113 -12.94 8.34 1.46
C VAL A 113 -14.10 9.03 2.18
N PRO A 114 -14.33 10.34 1.96
CA PRO A 114 -15.49 11.02 2.51
C PRO A 114 -16.80 10.54 1.85
N CYS A 115 -17.94 10.73 2.53
CA CYS A 115 -19.25 10.36 1.99
C CYS A 115 -19.69 11.23 0.81
N GLU A 116 -19.30 12.51 0.83
CA GLU A 116 -19.64 13.50 -0.18
C GLU A 116 -18.37 13.89 -0.93
N GLY A 117 -18.40 13.78 -2.26
CA GLY A 117 -17.25 14.10 -3.10
C GLY A 117 -16.02 13.23 -2.79
N PRO A 118 -16.12 11.89 -2.82
CA PRO A 118 -15.04 10.98 -2.46
C PRO A 118 -13.82 11.05 -3.38
N GLY A 119 -13.97 11.60 -4.59
CA GLY A 119 -12.90 11.73 -5.58
C GLY A 119 -12.53 10.42 -6.26
N GLU A 120 -11.34 10.37 -6.84
CA GLU A 120 -10.80 9.16 -7.48
C GLU A 120 -10.22 8.18 -6.46
N VAL A 121 -10.49 6.90 -6.68
CA VAL A 121 -9.82 5.78 -6.02
C VAL A 121 -9.14 4.90 -7.07
N TYR A 122 -8.06 4.25 -6.66
CA TYR A 122 -7.23 3.42 -7.51
C TYR A 122 -7.27 1.96 -7.07
N LEU A 123 -7.40 1.07 -8.03
CA LEU A 123 -7.43 -0.37 -7.83
C LEU A 123 -6.10 -0.94 -8.30
N LEU A 124 -5.28 -1.43 -7.37
CA LEU A 124 -3.98 -2.04 -7.65
C LEU A 124 -4.14 -3.55 -7.80
N LEU A 125 -3.62 -4.07 -8.91
CA LEU A 125 -3.73 -5.46 -9.34
C LEU A 125 -2.36 -6.12 -9.32
N GLN A 126 -2.29 -7.37 -8.84
CA GLN A 126 -1.05 -8.15 -8.95
C GLN A 126 -0.70 -8.50 -10.39
N GLU A 127 -1.71 -8.72 -11.23
CA GLU A 127 -1.55 -9.11 -12.63
C GLU A 127 -2.42 -8.20 -13.51
N PRO A 128 -1.95 -7.86 -14.71
CA PRO A 128 -2.70 -7.01 -15.63
C PRO A 128 -4.01 -7.67 -16.09
N LEU A 129 -4.99 -6.84 -16.44
CA LEU A 129 -6.27 -7.33 -16.96
C LEU A 129 -6.14 -7.77 -18.43
N SER A 130 -6.86 -8.83 -18.78
CA SER A 130 -6.89 -9.38 -20.14
C SER A 130 -7.82 -8.62 -21.11
N SER A 131 -8.60 -7.66 -20.62
CA SER A 131 -9.55 -6.87 -21.42
C SER A 131 -9.66 -5.45 -20.84
N SER A 132 -9.94 -4.48 -21.72
CA SER A 132 -10.13 -3.07 -21.39
C SER A 132 -11.50 -2.73 -20.81
N GLU A 133 -12.49 -3.63 -20.93
CA GLU A 133 -13.85 -3.40 -20.40
C GLU A 133 -13.93 -3.81 -18.92
N ALA A 134 -13.36 -2.96 -18.07
CA ALA A 134 -13.34 -3.15 -16.62
C ALA A 134 -14.36 -2.24 -15.91
N GLU A 135 -15.21 -2.84 -15.08
CA GLU A 135 -16.22 -2.15 -14.29
C GLU A 135 -16.00 -2.42 -12.79
N VAL A 136 -16.26 -1.42 -11.97
CA VAL A 136 -16.11 -1.52 -10.51
C VAL A 136 -17.48 -1.36 -9.87
N GLU A 137 -17.86 -2.33 -9.04
CA GLU A 137 -19.08 -2.28 -8.24
C GLU A 137 -18.76 -1.94 -6.79
N PHE A 138 -19.42 -0.89 -6.30
CA PHE A 138 -19.42 -0.48 -4.90
C PHE A 138 -20.71 -0.97 -4.25
N THR A 139 -20.58 -1.71 -3.14
CA THR A 139 -21.72 -2.25 -2.39
C THR A 139 -21.69 -1.81 -0.93
N ALA A 140 -22.69 -1.03 -0.53
CA ALA A 140 -22.89 -0.52 0.83
C ALA A 140 -24.30 -0.89 1.33
N GLY A 141 -24.42 -2.02 2.02
CA GLY A 141 -25.71 -2.55 2.46
C GLY A 141 -26.64 -2.83 1.26
N LYS A 142 -27.69 -2.01 1.12
CA LYS A 142 -28.64 -2.10 -0.01
C LYS A 142 -28.22 -1.28 -1.24
N HIS A 143 -27.29 -0.34 -1.08
CA HIS A 143 -26.80 0.48 -2.17
C HIS A 143 -25.78 -0.32 -2.98
N ARG A 144 -26.01 -0.42 -4.29
CA ARG A 144 -25.10 -1.05 -5.25
C ARG A 144 -24.97 -0.13 -6.45
N VAL A 145 -23.75 0.30 -6.72
CA VAL A 145 -23.45 1.22 -7.83
C VAL A 145 -22.31 0.63 -8.61
N ARG A 146 -22.49 0.50 -9.93
CA ARG A 146 -21.44 0.03 -10.84
C ARG A 146 -21.02 1.17 -11.74
N VAL A 147 -19.72 1.36 -11.86
CA VAL A 147 -19.10 2.47 -12.59
C VAL A 147 -18.00 1.93 -13.51
N PRO A 148 -17.82 2.53 -14.69
CA PRO A 148 -16.69 2.19 -15.56
C PRO A 148 -15.39 2.61 -14.89
N SER A 149 -14.31 1.86 -15.16
CA SER A 149 -12.97 2.23 -14.73
C SER A 149 -12.10 2.64 -15.90
N THR A 150 -11.10 3.46 -15.62
CA THR A 150 -10.10 3.91 -16.60
C THR A 150 -8.78 3.23 -16.29
N SER A 151 -8.07 2.78 -17.32
CA SER A 151 -6.71 2.28 -17.15
C SER A 151 -5.78 3.45 -16.82
N TRP A 152 -5.14 3.40 -15.64
CA TRP A 152 -4.10 4.35 -15.24
C TRP A 152 -2.70 3.80 -15.55
N SER A 153 -2.51 2.49 -15.37
CA SER A 153 -1.32 1.73 -15.80
C SER A 153 -1.69 0.26 -16.05
N GLU A 154 -0.73 -0.56 -16.50
CA GLU A 154 -0.96 -2.00 -16.78
C GLU A 154 -1.60 -2.76 -15.61
N ASN A 155 -1.27 -2.37 -14.38
CA ASN A 155 -1.70 -3.02 -13.14
C ASN A 155 -2.55 -2.11 -12.24
N THR A 156 -2.98 -0.95 -12.73
CA THR A 156 -3.75 0.02 -11.93
C THR A 156 -4.90 0.60 -12.71
N LEU A 157 -6.09 0.55 -12.12
CA LEU A 157 -7.27 1.23 -12.63
C LEU A 157 -7.60 2.43 -11.75
N SER A 158 -8.12 3.50 -12.35
CA SER A 158 -8.73 4.62 -11.62
C SER A 158 -10.25 4.62 -11.80
N VAL A 159 -10.96 5.06 -10.77
CA VAL A 159 -12.41 5.18 -10.80
C VAL A 159 -12.87 6.30 -9.87
N ASN A 160 -13.83 7.09 -10.33
CA ASN A 160 -14.52 8.04 -9.44
C ASN A 160 -15.43 7.26 -8.51
N ALA A 161 -15.15 7.35 -7.20
CA ALA A 161 -15.97 6.72 -6.20
C ALA A 161 -17.36 7.41 -6.16
N PRO A 162 -18.47 6.66 -6.03
CA PRO A 162 -19.78 7.26 -5.89
C PRO A 162 -20.02 7.75 -4.45
N ASP A 163 -20.90 8.73 -4.29
CA ASP A 163 -21.40 9.15 -2.98
C ASP A 163 -22.18 8.00 -2.34
N LEU A 164 -21.73 7.56 -1.15
CA LEU A 164 -22.30 6.44 -0.41
C LEU A 164 -22.32 6.75 1.09
N PRO A 165 -23.25 6.13 1.86
CA PRO A 165 -23.33 6.37 3.30
C PRO A 165 -22.07 5.89 4.03
N ALA A 166 -21.79 6.50 5.18
CA ALA A 166 -20.67 6.14 6.02
C ALA A 166 -20.72 4.66 6.42
N GLY A 167 -19.60 3.96 6.27
CA GLY A 167 -19.54 2.52 6.52
C GLY A 167 -18.49 1.79 5.68
N SER A 168 -18.38 0.49 5.93
CA SER A 168 -17.53 -0.38 5.11
C SER A 168 -18.25 -0.70 3.80
N VAL A 169 -17.59 -0.41 2.68
CA VAL A 169 -18.08 -0.64 1.32
C VAL A 169 -17.25 -1.74 0.69
N SER A 170 -17.92 -2.75 0.14
CA SER A 170 -17.25 -3.78 -0.66
C SER A 170 -17.03 -3.25 -2.08
N VAL A 171 -15.79 -3.33 -2.55
CA VAL A 171 -15.39 -2.97 -3.91
C VAL A 171 -15.12 -4.25 -4.69
N THR A 172 -15.86 -4.50 -5.76
CA THR A 172 -15.71 -5.69 -6.59
C THR A 172 -15.35 -5.29 -8.02
N LEU A 173 -14.22 -5.78 -8.52
CA LEU A 173 -13.78 -5.54 -9.89
C LEU A 173 -14.35 -6.62 -10.82
N TYR A 174 -14.96 -6.19 -11.91
CA TYR A 174 -15.46 -7.04 -12.98
C TYR A 174 -14.73 -6.72 -14.28
N CYS A 175 -14.51 -7.74 -15.10
CA CYS A 175 -13.95 -7.61 -16.44
C CYS A 175 -14.68 -8.61 -17.35
N GLY A 176 -15.40 -8.12 -18.36
CA GLY A 176 -16.28 -8.94 -19.20
C GLY A 176 -17.34 -9.71 -18.38
N GLY A 177 -17.89 -9.11 -17.32
CA GLY A 177 -18.87 -9.73 -16.42
C GLY A 177 -18.31 -10.71 -15.39
N VAL A 178 -17.01 -11.07 -15.46
CA VAL A 178 -16.37 -11.99 -14.52
C VAL A 178 -15.72 -11.23 -13.37
N VAL A 179 -15.94 -11.68 -12.13
CA VAL A 179 -15.29 -11.12 -10.93
C VAL A 179 -13.79 -11.41 -10.99
N LYS A 180 -12.98 -10.35 -10.98
CA LYS A 180 -11.51 -10.45 -10.94
C LYS A 180 -10.96 -10.32 -9.53
N GLY A 181 -11.58 -9.52 -8.67
CA GLY A 181 -11.10 -9.31 -7.31
C GLY A 181 -12.11 -8.59 -6.43
N LYS A 182 -11.88 -8.63 -5.11
CA LYS A 182 -12.66 -7.93 -4.11
C LYS A 182 -11.75 -7.25 -3.09
N ALA A 183 -12.15 -6.06 -2.67
CA ALA A 183 -11.48 -5.26 -1.65
C ALA A 183 -12.53 -4.52 -0.80
N HIS A 184 -12.06 -3.78 0.20
CA HIS A 184 -12.90 -2.96 1.05
C HIS A 184 -12.42 -1.51 1.06
N LEU A 185 -13.36 -0.59 1.10
CA LEU A 185 -13.16 0.85 1.18
C LEU A 185 -14.03 1.40 2.31
N GLN A 186 -13.47 2.25 3.17
CA GLN A 186 -14.22 2.84 4.28
C GLN A 186 -14.73 4.24 3.94
N TYR A 187 -16.04 4.42 3.92
CA TYR A 187 -16.65 5.74 3.82
C TYR A 187 -16.81 6.35 5.20
N PHE A 188 -16.53 7.65 5.32
CA PHE A 188 -16.67 8.40 6.57
C PHE A 188 -17.42 9.71 6.36
N SER A 189 -18.23 10.10 7.35
CA SER A 189 -18.78 11.44 7.41
C SER A 189 -17.76 12.40 8.01
N THR A 190 -17.88 13.70 7.71
CA THR A 190 -17.01 14.74 8.28
C THR A 190 -16.97 14.67 9.81
N MET A 191 -18.13 14.57 10.47
CA MET A 191 -18.19 14.43 11.93
C MET A 191 -17.62 13.11 12.44
N GLY A 192 -17.81 12.01 11.71
CA GLY A 192 -17.20 10.72 12.04
C GLY A 192 -15.67 10.78 11.99
N GLU A 193 -15.11 11.52 11.03
CA GLU A 193 -13.66 11.70 10.92
C GLU A 193 -13.12 12.60 12.02
N VAL A 194 -13.79 13.71 12.32
CA VAL A 194 -13.43 14.59 13.45
C VAL A 194 -13.42 13.79 14.76
N ALA A 195 -14.48 13.01 15.04
CA ALA A 195 -14.54 12.19 16.24
C ALA A 195 -13.40 11.16 16.32
N ARG A 196 -13.07 10.51 15.20
CA ARG A 196 -11.95 9.56 15.12
C ARG A 196 -10.61 10.25 15.37
N LEU A 197 -10.39 11.43 14.79
CA LEU A 197 -9.16 12.21 14.98
C LEU A 197 -9.01 12.65 16.44
N LEU A 198 -10.08 13.16 17.06
CA LEU A 198 -10.09 13.54 18.47
C LEU A 198 -9.85 12.34 19.39
N THR A 199 -10.37 11.16 19.06
CA THR A 199 -10.12 9.93 19.83
C THR A 199 -8.65 9.48 19.74
N ASN A 200 -7.99 9.74 18.61
CA ASN A 200 -6.58 9.38 18.40
C ASN A 200 -5.60 10.43 18.93
N ALA A 201 -6.08 11.58 19.39
CA ALA A 201 -5.24 12.56 20.05
C ALA A 201 -4.76 11.98 21.39
N ALA A 202 -3.46 11.74 21.50
CA ALA A 202 -2.85 11.10 22.67
C ALA A 202 -3.10 11.88 23.97
N HIS A 203 -3.16 13.22 23.86
CA HIS A 203 -3.51 14.10 24.97
C HIS A 203 -4.16 15.40 24.45
N PRO A 204 -5.23 15.92 25.09
CA PRO A 204 -5.90 17.15 24.65
C PRO A 204 -4.97 18.37 24.62
N VAL A 205 -3.98 18.43 25.52
CA VAL A 205 -2.99 19.52 25.55
C VAL A 205 -2.05 19.44 24.35
N ASP A 206 -1.57 18.24 24.00
CA ASP A 206 -0.68 18.05 22.85
C ASP A 206 -1.38 18.40 21.53
N PHE A 207 -2.68 18.08 21.44
CA PHE A 207 -3.51 18.50 20.31
C PHE A 207 -3.58 20.02 20.20
N MET A 208 -3.80 20.74 21.30
CA MET A 208 -3.81 22.22 21.30
C MET A 208 -2.45 22.80 20.92
N CYS A 209 -1.34 22.17 21.33
CA CYS A 209 0.01 22.59 20.96
C CYS A 209 0.33 22.43 19.46
N GLN A 210 -0.45 21.68 18.68
CA GLN A 210 -0.27 21.58 17.22
C GLN A 210 -0.93 22.76 16.47
N VAL A 211 -1.72 23.59 17.15
CA VAL A 211 -2.49 24.70 16.56
C VAL A 211 -1.78 26.05 16.73
N PHE A 212 -0.67 26.10 17.48
CA PHE A 212 0.14 27.28 17.76
C PHE A 212 1.60 27.03 17.38
#